data_AF-A0A950MJ36-F1
#
_entry.id   AF-A0A950MJ36-F1
#
_cell.length_a   1.000
_cell.length_b   1.000
_cell.length_c   1.000
_cell.angle_alpha   90.00
_cell.angle_beta   90.00
_cell.angle_gamma   90.00
#
_symmetry.space_group_name_H-M   'P 1'
#
loop_
_entity.id
_entity.type
_entity.pdbx_description
1 polymer ?
#
loop_
_entity_poly.entity_id
_entity_poly.type
_entity_poly.pdbx_seq_one_letter_code
_entity_poly.pdbx_strand_id
1 'polypeptide(L)' 'MRVFVILPAAGLGTRMSAGHSSITAPKQFLELAGVPILIHTLRAFAEVPRVAAMYVAVRPNEMDRVSAQIRDYGFAGKV' A
#
# COMPACT_ATOMS: atom_id res chain seq x y z
N MET A 1 -6.05 -8.00 23.77
CA MET A 1 -5.62 -6.65 23.33
C MET A 1 -5.67 -6.59 21.80
N ARG A 2 -6.40 -5.63 21.22
CA ARG A 2 -6.52 -5.45 19.75
C ARG A 2 -5.33 -4.65 19.20
N VAL A 3 -4.84 -4.99 18.01
CA VAL A 3 -3.77 -4.25 17.31
C VAL A 3 -4.35 -3.60 16.07
N PHE A 4 -3.98 -2.36 15.82
CA PHE A 4 -4.31 -1.63 14.59
C PHE A 4 -3.01 -1.23 13.90
N VAL A 5 -3.00 -1.27 12.57
CA VAL A 5 -1.82 -0.92 11.76
C VAL A 5 -2.15 0.29 10.91
N ILE A 6 -1.27 1.28 10.87
CA ILE A 6 -1.38 2.43 9.97
C ILE A 6 -0.22 2.35 8.98
N LEU A 7 -0.54 2.33 7.69
CA LEU A 7 0.40 2.29 6.58
C LEU A 7 0.43 3.66 5.90
N PRO A 8 1.34 4.57 6.28
CA PRO A 8 1.51 5.84 5.58
C PRO A 8 2.12 5.61 4.19
N ALA A 9 1.32 5.85 3.16
CA ALA A 9 1.60 5.60 1.76
C ALA A 9 1.36 6.85 0.88
N ALA A 10 1.44 8.06 1.46
CA ALA A 10 1.28 9.34 0.76
C ALA A 10 2.61 9.94 0.25
N GLY A 11 3.74 9.30 0.55
CA GLY A 11 5.08 9.77 0.17
C GLY A 11 5.34 9.63 -1.33
N LEU A 12 6.06 10.60 -1.91
CA LEU A 12 6.35 10.66 -3.35
C LEU A 12 7.56 9.83 -3.78
N GLY A 13 8.41 9.38 -2.85
CA GLY A 13 9.58 8.58 -3.19
C GLY A 13 10.63 9.32 -4.04
N THR A 14 10.76 10.64 -3.88
CA THR A 14 11.59 11.52 -4.74
C THR A 14 13.06 11.10 -4.86
N ARG A 15 13.63 10.46 -3.83
CA ARG A 15 14.99 9.89 -3.88
C ARG A 15 15.10 8.71 -4.86
N MET A 16 14.06 7.90 -5.01
CA MET A 16 14.04 6.80 -5.96
C MET A 16 13.77 7.29 -7.39
N SER A 17 13.02 8.38 -7.57
CA SER A 17 12.75 8.96 -8.89
C SER A 17 13.97 9.64 -9.54
N ALA A 18 14.98 10.03 -8.76
CA ALA A 18 16.15 10.76 -9.26
C ALA A 18 17.08 9.93 -10.20
N GLY A 19 16.83 8.63 -10.37
CA GLY A 19 17.64 7.75 -11.23
C GLY A 19 17.01 7.34 -12.57
N HIS A 20 15.74 7.70 -12.82
CA HIS A 20 15.02 7.29 -14.03
C HIS A 20 14.28 8.49 -14.62
N SER A 21 14.60 8.89 -15.85
CA SER A 21 14.04 10.06 -16.58
C SER A 21 12.55 9.94 -16.95
N SER A 22 11.82 9.02 -16.34
CA SER A 22 10.38 8.83 -16.48
C SER A 22 9.75 9.04 -15.12
N ILE A 23 8.60 9.72 -15.09
CA ILE A 23 7.77 9.93 -13.89
C ILE A 23 7.54 8.57 -13.22
N THR A 24 8.39 8.25 -12.24
CA THR A 24 8.37 6.96 -11.57
C THR A 24 7.24 7.05 -10.55
N ALA A 25 6.21 6.22 -10.73
CA ALA A 25 5.11 6.15 -9.78
C ALA A 25 5.65 5.99 -8.34
N PRO A 26 4.98 6.57 -7.32
CA PRO A 26 5.43 6.46 -5.94
C PRO A 26 5.75 5.01 -5.55
N LYS A 27 6.84 4.81 -4.79
CA LYS A 27 7.47 3.50 -4.57
C LYS A 27 6.49 2.41 -4.09
N GLN A 28 5.53 2.77 -3.24
CA GLN A 28 4.52 1.86 -2.68
C GLN A 28 3.64 1.22 -3.75
N PHE A 29 3.55 1.82 -4.93
CA PHE A 29 2.74 1.32 -6.02
C PHE A 29 3.54 0.71 -7.16
N LEU A 30 4.87 0.67 -7.04
CA LEU A 30 5.70 -0.13 -7.94
C LEU A 30 5.43 -1.60 -7.68
N GLU A 31 5.52 -2.39 -8.75
CA GLU A 31 5.35 -3.83 -8.67
C GLU A 31 6.66 -4.52 -8.34
N LEU A 32 6.57 -5.51 -7.46
CA LEU A 32 7.61 -6.49 -7.20
C LEU A 32 7.05 -7.85 -7.58
N ALA A 33 7.62 -8.47 -8.62
CA ALA A 33 7.13 -9.72 -9.21
C ALA A 33 5.63 -9.66 -9.61
N GLY A 34 5.22 -8.56 -10.27
CA GLY A 34 3.85 -8.37 -10.77
C GLY A 34 2.80 -8.03 -9.68
N VAL A 35 3.24 -7.73 -8.45
CA VAL A 35 2.34 -7.36 -7.35
C VAL A 35 2.81 -6.05 -6.72
N PRO A 36 1.93 -5.07 -6.48
CA PRO A 36 2.31 -3.80 -5.87
C PRO A 36 2.96 -3.99 -4.49
N ILE A 37 3.99 -3.20 -4.19
CA ILE A 37 4.68 -3.23 -2.88
C ILE A 37 3.71 -3.01 -1.71
N LEU A 38 2.70 -2.15 -1.87
CA LEU A 38 1.64 -1.96 -0.88
C LEU A 38 0.91 -3.29 -0.56
N ILE A 39 0.60 -4.10 -1.58
CA ILE A 39 -0.10 -5.38 -1.41
C ILE A 39 0.78 -6.40 -0.68
N HIS A 40 2.07 -6.47 -1.01
CA HIS A 40 3.02 -7.29 -0.25
C HIS A 40 3.03 -6.90 1.24
N THR A 41 2.94 -5.61 1.54
CA THR A 41 2.90 -5.12 2.93
C THR A 41 1.59 -5.50 3.63
N LEU A 42 0.45 -5.36 2.95
CA LEU A 42 -0.86 -5.77 3.47
C LEU A 42 -0.92 -7.28 3.77
N ARG A 43 -0.34 -8.11 2.91
CA ARG A 43 -0.22 -9.57 3.15
C ARG A 43 0.51 -9.87 4.46
N ALA A 44 1.69 -9.27 4.65
CA ALA A 44 2.50 -9.48 5.85
C ALA A 44 1.73 -9.14 7.14
N PHE A 45 0.99 -8.03 7.17
CA PHE A 45 0.18 -7.67 8.35
C PHE A 45 -1.10 -8.50 8.48
N ALA A 46 -1.69 -8.94 7.37
CA ALA A 46 -2.88 -9.79 7.41
C ALA A 46 -2.60 -11.17 8.03
N GLU A 47 -1.39 -11.69 7.88
CA GLU A 47 -0.92 -12.95 8.49
C GLU A 47 -0.74 -12.85 10.01
N VAL A 48 -0.72 -11.64 10.59
CA VAL A 48 -0.60 -11.46 12.04
C VAL A 48 -1.98 -11.60 12.72
N PRO A 49 -2.23 -12.64 13.53
CA PRO A 49 -3.57 -12.91 14.07
C PRO A 49 -4.11 -11.81 15.00
N ARG A 50 -3.21 -11.00 15.60
CA ARG A 50 -3.58 -9.92 16.51
C ARG A 50 -4.01 -8.63 15.81
N VAL A 51 -3.74 -8.48 14.50
CA VAL A 51 -4.11 -7.30 13.72
C VAL A 51 -5.61 -7.34 13.45
N ALA A 52 -6.33 -6.43 14.11
CA ALA A 52 -7.78 -6.29 14.01
C ALA A 52 -8.19 -5.51 12.75
N ALA A 53 -7.47 -4.44 12.42
CA ALA A 53 -7.68 -3.68 11.19
C ALA A 53 -6.40 -2.94 10.77
N MET A 54 -6.34 -2.60 9.50
CA MET A 54 -5.27 -1.84 8.87
C MET A 54 -5.85 -0.57 8.27
N TYR A 55 -5.09 0.52 8.24
CA TYR A 55 -5.50 1.78 7.63
C TYR A 55 -4.39 2.27 6.70
N VAL A 56 -4.70 2.45 5.42
CA VAL A 56 -3.74 2.95 4.44
C VAL A 56 -3.97 4.44 4.22
N ALA A 57 -3.03 5.27 4.66
CA ALA A 57 -3.10 6.72 4.50
C ALA A 57 -2.42 7.14 3.20
N VAL A 58 -3.20 7.60 2.22
CA VAL A 58 -2.72 8.06 0.91
C VAL A 58 -3.17 9.49 0.62
N ARG A 59 -2.65 10.06 -0.48
CA ARG A 59 -3.15 11.35 -0.98
C ARG A 59 -4.54 11.16 -1.60
N PRO A 60 -5.39 12.21 -1.62
CA PRO A 60 -6.73 12.12 -2.21
C PRO A 60 -6.74 11.56 -3.64
N ASN A 61 -5.77 11.92 -4.48
CA ASN A 61 -5.68 11.49 -5.87
C ASN A 61 -5.28 10.00 -6.04
N GLU A 62 -4.82 9.33 -4.98
CA GLU A 62 -4.47 7.90 -5.01
C GLU A 62 -5.56 7.02 -4.38
N MET A 63 -6.63 7.63 -3.84
CA MET A 63 -7.66 6.89 -3.09
C MET A 63 -8.35 5.85 -3.96
N ASP A 64 -8.81 6.23 -5.15
CA ASP A 64 -9.52 5.31 -6.05
C ASP A 64 -8.65 4.13 -6.47
N ARG A 65 -7.38 4.41 -6.80
CA ARG A 65 -6.39 3.40 -7.14
C ARG A 65 -6.18 2.40 -6.00
N VAL A 66 -5.99 2.90 -4.78
CA VAL A 66 -5.71 2.09 -3.60
C VAL A 66 -6.94 1.27 -3.20
N SER A 67 -8.13 1.87 -3.24
CA SER A 67 -9.40 1.17 -3.00
C SER A 67 -9.62 0.05 -4.02
N ALA A 68 -9.30 0.27 -5.30
CA ALA A 68 -9.35 -0.78 -6.31
C ALA A 68 -8.37 -1.92 -5.99
N GLN A 69 -7.11 -1.62 -5.71
CA GLN A 69 -6.11 -2.63 -5.33
C GLN A 69 -6.51 -3.43 -4.08
N ILE A 70 -7.01 -2.77 -3.03
CA ILE A 70 -7.49 -3.44 -1.81
C ILE A 70 -8.58 -4.45 -2.14
N ARG A 71 -9.54 -4.08 -3.00
CA ARG A 71 -10.62 -4.98 -3.43
C ARG A 71 -10.09 -6.13 -4.28
N ASP A 72 -9.29 -5.82 -5.30
CA ASP A 72 -8.82 -6.79 -6.30
C ASP A 72 -7.89 -7.85 -5.67
N TYR A 73 -7.18 -7.51 -4.59
CA TYR A 73 -6.34 -8.44 -3.84
C TYR A 73 -7.00 -8.99 -2.56
N GLY A 74 -8.29 -8.75 -2.33
CA GLY A 74 -9.07 -9.41 -1.27
C GLY A 74 -8.88 -8.87 0.15
N PHE A 75 -8.51 -7.59 0.30
CA PHE A 75 -8.26 -6.95 1.60
C PHE A 75 -9.43 -6.09 2.13
N ALA A 76 -10.54 -5.97 1.39
CA ALA A 76 -11.66 -5.08 1.73
C ALA A 76 -12.34 -5.33 3.09
N GLY A 77 -12.15 -6.51 3.69
CA GLY A 77 -12.69 -6.84 5.02
C GLY A 77 -11.76 -6.48 6.19
N LYS A 78 -10.53 -6.01 5.92
CA LYS A 78 -9.49 -5.81 6.94
C LYS A 78 -8.76 -4.46 6.80
N VAL A 79 -8.95 -3.76 5.68
CA VAL A 79 -8.39 -2.43 5.36
C VAL A 79 -9.51 -1.42 5.16
#